data_AF-A0A4R3HT29-F1
#
_entry.id   AF-A0A4R3HT29-F1
#
_cell.length_a   1.000
_cell.length_b   1.000
_cell.length_c   1.000
_cell.angle_alpha   90.00
_cell.angle_beta   90.00
_cell.angle_gamma   90.00
#
_symmetry.space_group_name_H-M   'P 1'
#
loop_
_entity.id
_entity.type
_entity.pdbx_description
1 polymer ?
#
loop_
_entity_poly.entity_id
_entity_poly.type
_entity_poly.pdbx_seq_one_letter_code
_entity_poly.pdbx_strand_id
1 'polypeptide(L)'
;MNLIERVKNIVLTPKSEWEVVSNESTTNAALYKGYIVPLSAIGPIASFIGLSIVGISLPFIGTHRVPFLSGLSSALVSFVFGLIAVYLLALVINALAPTFGGEKNQMQALKVAAFSYTPAWVASILFVLPSLSILVMLASLYSLYVLYLGLPVLMKAPKEKAIPYTAVVVICAIVLTVVVGAVASAFTSTGAAIGNISGAPSAGAAGEGGDALAKLQKMGAEMEAASKKMEEAAQSGNPQAQAEAAGAIMNAALGGGQFEVVDQNMLKGMMPEMLAGLKRTALEAEKVGMGGFNVSKANGEYGDDQGRNISLTVTDGGGVAAFSMLAGWAMVEQERENDSGYEKTGKVDGRPTHERFSKDGESEYSVLVGNRFLVEARGQQIDMKMLKQAVASIDLAKLDSMKTAGAKK
;
A
#
# COMPACT_ATOMS: atom_id res chain seq x y z
N MET A 1 23.39 14.92 33.98
CA MET A 1 23.52 13.48 33.68
C MET A 1 23.93 13.30 32.24
N ASN A 2 24.78 12.31 31.90
CA ASN A 2 25.15 12.07 30.50
C ASN A 2 24.07 11.21 29.78
N LEU A 3 24.13 11.14 28.45
CA LEU A 3 23.13 10.43 27.63
C LEU A 3 23.04 8.94 27.97
N ILE A 4 24.18 8.26 28.11
CA ILE A 4 24.25 6.81 28.33
C ILE A 4 23.62 6.45 29.69
N GLU A 5 23.92 7.22 30.72
CA GLU A 5 23.35 7.04 32.06
C GLU A 5 21.84 7.27 32.05
N ARG A 6 21.35 8.31 31.36
CA ARG A 6 19.91 8.51 31.16
C ARG A 6 19.24 7.33 30.48
N VAL A 7 19.83 6.82 29.39
CA VAL A 7 19.30 5.67 28.66
C VAL A 7 19.24 4.44 29.55
N LYS A 8 20.34 4.14 30.25
CA LYS A 8 20.43 3.01 31.18
C LYS A 8 19.35 3.09 32.26
N ASN A 9 19.19 4.25 32.90
CA ASN A 9 18.24 4.40 33.99
C ASN A 9 16.79 4.33 33.51
N ILE A 10 16.46 4.90 32.34
CA ILE A 10 15.11 4.77 31.76
C ILE A 10 14.80 3.31 31.43
N VAL A 11 15.78 2.54 30.94
CA VAL A 11 15.57 1.14 30.54
C VAL A 11 15.56 0.18 31.73
N LEU A 12 16.42 0.39 32.73
CA LEU A 12 16.61 -0.55 33.84
C LEU A 12 15.86 -0.16 35.12
N THR A 13 15.69 1.14 35.36
CA THR A 13 15.06 1.68 36.58
C THR A 13 14.08 2.82 36.27
N PRO A 14 13.10 2.62 35.35
CA PRO A 14 12.22 3.69 34.87
C PRO A 14 11.46 4.39 35.99
N LYS A 15 11.00 3.64 37.00
CA LYS A 15 10.18 4.18 38.10
C LYS A 15 10.89 5.30 38.88
N SER A 16 12.16 5.09 39.25
CA SER A 16 12.95 6.12 39.95
C SER A 16 13.37 7.23 39.00
N GLU A 17 13.64 6.86 37.74
CA GLU A 17 14.15 7.80 36.76
C GLU A 17 13.10 8.84 36.35
N TRP A 18 11.81 8.47 36.29
CA TRP A 18 10.73 9.42 36.03
C TRP A 18 10.63 10.52 37.09
N GLU A 19 10.91 10.20 38.35
CA GLU A 19 10.94 11.19 39.45
C GLU A 19 12.13 12.14 39.31
N VAL A 20 13.27 11.66 38.81
CA VAL A 20 14.42 12.53 38.50
C VAL A 20 14.07 13.48 37.35
N VAL A 21 13.53 12.92 36.26
CA VAL A 21 13.15 13.67 35.05
C VAL A 21 12.06 14.71 35.30
N SER A 22 11.13 14.45 36.22
CA SER A 22 10.04 15.38 36.54
C SER A 22 10.55 16.72 37.10
N ASN A 23 11.64 16.66 37.88
CA ASN A 23 12.27 17.80 38.55
C ASN A 23 13.29 18.54 37.66
N GLU A 24 13.66 17.97 36.51
CA GLU A 24 14.63 18.60 35.61
C GLU A 24 14.00 19.71 34.78
N SER A 25 14.69 20.83 34.65
CA SER A 25 14.36 21.84 33.65
C SER A 25 15.13 21.57 32.36
N THR A 26 14.44 21.64 31.23
CA THR A 26 15.05 21.54 29.90
C THR A 26 14.23 22.35 28.91
N THR A 27 14.76 22.53 27.71
CA THR A 27 14.05 23.14 26.59
C THR A 27 13.80 22.11 25.50
N ASN A 28 12.82 22.36 24.64
CA ASN A 28 12.56 21.51 23.47
C ASN A 28 13.84 21.32 22.64
N ALA A 29 14.57 22.40 22.35
CA ALA A 29 15.80 22.33 21.56
C ALA A 29 16.90 21.50 22.22
N ALA A 30 17.08 21.65 23.53
CA ALA A 30 18.08 20.88 24.28
C ALA A 30 17.73 19.39 24.33
N LEU A 31 16.45 19.06 24.57
CA LEU A 31 15.99 17.67 24.59
C LEU A 31 16.09 17.01 23.20
N TYR A 32 15.76 17.74 22.13
CA TYR A 32 15.90 17.23 20.78
C TYR A 32 17.35 16.96 20.42
N LYS A 33 18.24 17.94 20.59
CA LYS A 33 19.66 17.80 20.22
C LYS A 33 20.41 16.78 21.09
N GLY A 34 20.14 16.79 22.39
CA GLY A 34 20.88 15.99 23.37
C GLY A 34 20.36 14.57 23.58
N TYR A 35 19.12 14.27 23.17
CA TYR A 35 18.49 12.97 23.46
C TYR A 35 17.73 12.39 22.27
N ILE A 36 16.73 13.11 21.73
CA ILE A 36 15.82 12.55 20.73
C ILE A 36 16.54 12.27 19.41
N VAL A 37 17.27 13.24 18.86
CA VAL A 37 18.01 13.12 17.59
C VAL A 37 19.01 11.96 17.60
N PRO A 38 19.94 11.85 18.57
CA PRO A 38 20.93 10.77 18.55
C PRO A 38 20.30 9.38 18.73
N LEU A 39 19.26 9.23 19.56
CA LEU A 39 18.62 7.93 19.79
C LEU A 39 17.69 7.51 18.65
N SER A 40 16.86 8.42 18.16
CA SER A 40 15.94 8.14 17.05
C SER A 40 16.66 7.85 15.73
N ALA A 41 17.92 8.28 15.58
CA ALA A 41 18.74 7.96 14.41
C ALA A 41 19.20 6.49 14.37
N ILE A 42 19.25 5.79 15.51
CA ILE A 42 19.76 4.42 15.61
C ILE A 42 18.97 3.50 14.67
N GLY A 43 17.64 3.56 14.72
CA GLY A 43 16.75 2.68 13.96
C GLY A 43 16.89 2.85 12.45
N PRO A 44 16.74 4.08 11.90
CA PRO A 44 16.93 4.34 10.48
C PRO A 44 18.32 3.95 9.96
N ILE A 45 19.39 4.21 10.72
CA ILE A 45 20.75 3.83 10.34
C ILE A 45 20.91 2.30 10.34
N ALA A 46 20.46 1.63 11.40
CA ALA A 46 20.52 0.18 11.53
C ALA A 46 19.71 -0.52 10.43
N SER A 47 18.48 -0.03 10.18
CA SER A 47 17.62 -0.54 9.12
C SER A 47 18.21 -0.32 7.72
N PHE A 48 18.82 0.84 7.46
CA PHE A 48 19.52 1.08 6.20
C PHE A 48 20.63 0.04 5.95
N ILE A 49 21.47 -0.19 6.95
CA ILE A 49 22.55 -1.18 6.89
C ILE A 49 21.96 -2.58 6.70
N GLY A 50 20.95 -2.94 7.51
CA GLY A 50 20.35 -4.27 7.48
C GLY A 50 19.63 -4.59 6.17
N LEU A 51 18.97 -3.62 5.55
CA LEU A 51 18.23 -3.85 4.31
C LEU A 51 19.08 -3.65 3.05
N SER A 52 20.00 -2.69 3.05
CA SER A 52 20.76 -2.31 1.84
C SER A 52 22.13 -2.96 1.74
N ILE A 53 22.75 -3.32 2.87
CA ILE A 53 24.09 -3.92 2.91
C ILE A 53 23.99 -5.41 3.27
N VAL A 54 23.29 -5.75 4.35
CA VAL A 54 23.12 -7.16 4.75
C VAL A 54 22.14 -7.85 3.82
N GLY A 55 20.92 -7.33 3.72
CA GLY A 55 19.83 -7.87 2.91
C GLY A 55 18.96 -8.86 3.68
N ILE A 56 17.84 -9.22 3.06
CA ILE A 56 16.92 -10.25 3.55
C ILE A 56 17.17 -11.52 2.76
N SER A 57 17.55 -12.60 3.45
CA SER A 57 17.65 -13.92 2.84
C SER A 57 16.26 -14.53 2.73
N LEU A 58 15.79 -14.68 1.49
CA LEU A 58 14.53 -15.33 1.19
C LEU A 58 14.82 -16.79 0.79
N PRO A 59 14.08 -17.78 1.35
CA PRO A 59 14.16 -19.15 0.88
C PRO A 59 13.94 -19.20 -0.64
N PHE A 60 14.77 -19.97 -1.34
CA PHE A 60 14.70 -20.21 -2.79
C PHE A 60 15.01 -19.02 -3.73
N ILE A 61 15.04 -17.76 -3.23
CA ILE A 61 15.30 -16.55 -4.05
C ILE A 61 16.72 -15.97 -3.81
N GLY A 62 17.35 -16.32 -2.67
CA GLY A 62 18.65 -15.78 -2.28
C GLY A 62 18.53 -14.50 -1.45
N THR A 63 19.61 -13.73 -1.36
CA THR A 63 19.65 -12.50 -0.56
C THR A 63 19.20 -11.30 -1.38
N HIS A 64 18.02 -10.77 -1.06
CA HIS A 64 17.49 -9.55 -1.63
C HIS A 64 17.99 -8.33 -0.82
N ARG A 65 18.54 -7.33 -1.50
CA ARG A 65 18.99 -6.08 -0.90
C ARG A 65 18.19 -4.92 -1.46
N VAL A 66 17.80 -4.00 -0.59
CA VAL A 66 17.23 -2.73 -1.02
C VAL A 66 18.32 -1.93 -1.74
N PRO A 67 18.08 -1.38 -2.93
CA PRO A 67 19.06 -0.56 -3.61
C PRO A 67 19.54 0.59 -2.72
N PHE A 68 20.82 0.90 -2.77
CA PHE A 68 21.47 1.82 -1.83
C PHE A 68 20.74 3.18 -1.73
N LEU A 69 20.41 3.78 -2.87
CA LEU A 69 19.77 5.10 -2.91
C LEU A 69 18.33 5.07 -2.34
N SER A 70 17.58 4.01 -2.62
CA SER A 70 16.25 3.78 -2.02
C SER A 70 16.34 3.51 -0.52
N GLY A 71 17.34 2.78 -0.06
CA GLY A 71 17.56 2.53 1.36
C GLY A 71 17.91 3.81 2.10
N LEU A 72 18.79 4.63 1.52
CA LEU A 72 19.22 5.89 2.13
C LEU A 72 18.07 6.89 2.20
N SER A 73 17.30 7.04 1.13
CA SER A 73 16.09 7.88 1.14
C SER A 73 15.07 7.40 2.15
N SER A 74 14.81 6.09 2.24
CA SER A 74 13.90 5.51 3.23
C SER A 74 14.34 5.78 4.67
N ALA A 75 15.64 5.67 4.95
CA ALA A 75 16.18 5.98 6.27
C ALA A 75 16.05 7.48 6.62
N LEU A 76 16.34 8.37 5.67
CA LEU A 76 16.21 9.82 5.89
C LEU A 76 14.75 10.22 6.14
N VAL A 77 13.82 9.72 5.32
CA VAL A 77 12.39 9.97 5.50
C VAL A 77 11.94 9.44 6.87
N SER A 78 12.24 8.19 7.19
CA SER A 78 11.85 7.56 8.46
C SER A 78 12.40 8.32 9.66
N PHE A 79 13.63 8.83 9.56
CA PHE A 79 14.25 9.64 10.60
C PHE A 79 13.51 10.96 10.83
N VAL A 80 13.26 11.73 9.76
CA VAL A 80 12.57 13.03 9.85
C VAL A 80 11.15 12.85 10.38
N PHE A 81 10.40 11.89 9.85
CA PHE A 81 9.03 11.61 10.31
C PHE A 81 9.00 11.06 11.73
N GLY A 82 10.02 10.29 12.16
CA GLY A 82 10.17 9.86 13.54
C GLY A 82 10.31 11.04 14.51
N LEU A 83 11.10 12.06 14.16
CA LEU A 83 11.25 13.29 14.97
C LEU A 83 9.92 14.05 15.10
N ILE A 84 9.16 14.13 14.01
CA ILE A 84 7.83 14.75 13.98
C ILE A 84 6.84 13.94 14.84
N ALA A 85 6.84 12.62 14.71
CA ALA A 85 5.93 11.73 15.44
C ALA A 85 6.10 11.86 16.96
N VAL A 86 7.35 12.00 17.47
CA VAL A 86 7.60 12.25 18.89
C VAL A 86 6.92 13.55 19.37
N TYR A 87 6.98 14.62 18.57
CA TYR A 87 6.32 15.88 18.91
C TYR A 87 4.80 15.76 18.87
N LEU A 88 4.26 15.10 17.84
CA LEU A 88 2.82 14.89 17.71
C LEU A 88 2.27 14.03 18.85
N LEU A 89 2.99 12.98 19.26
CA LEU A 89 2.61 12.19 20.42
C LEU A 89 2.62 13.04 21.70
N ALA A 90 3.60 13.92 21.86
CA ALA A 90 3.63 14.85 22.99
C ALA A 90 2.40 15.79 23.00
N LEU A 91 1.97 16.28 21.85
CA LEU A 91 0.73 17.07 21.73
C LEU A 91 -0.50 16.25 22.14
N VAL A 92 -0.59 15.00 21.69
CA VAL A 92 -1.68 14.08 22.07
C VAL A 92 -1.70 13.84 23.57
N ILE A 93 -0.56 13.50 24.18
CA ILE A 93 -0.42 13.30 25.62
C ILE A 93 -0.87 14.57 26.36
N ASN A 94 -0.33 15.73 25.98
CA ASN A 94 -0.69 16.99 26.61
C ASN A 94 -2.19 17.32 26.46
N ALA A 95 -2.78 17.06 25.29
CA ALA A 95 -4.19 17.30 25.04
C ALA A 95 -5.10 16.41 25.89
N LEU A 96 -4.74 15.14 26.07
CA LEU A 96 -5.51 14.14 26.82
C LEU A 96 -5.40 14.28 28.33
N ALA A 97 -4.37 14.97 28.86
CA ALA A 97 -4.11 15.04 30.29
C ALA A 97 -5.35 15.43 31.15
N PRO A 98 -6.14 16.48 30.82
CA PRO A 98 -7.30 16.84 31.64
C PRO A 98 -8.40 15.79 31.68
N THR A 99 -8.61 15.05 30.58
CA THR A 99 -9.60 13.96 30.51
C THR A 99 -9.32 12.88 31.56
N PHE A 100 -8.04 12.68 31.89
CA PHE A 100 -7.58 11.73 32.89
C PHE A 100 -7.21 12.39 34.23
N GLY A 101 -7.60 13.65 34.45
CA GLY A 101 -7.33 14.37 35.70
C GLY A 101 -5.87 14.79 35.91
N GLY A 102 -5.06 14.79 34.86
CA GLY A 102 -3.70 15.33 34.85
C GLY A 102 -3.64 16.81 34.47
N GLU A 103 -2.46 17.40 34.61
CA GLU A 103 -2.14 18.78 34.26
C GLU A 103 -1.56 18.87 32.85
N LYS A 104 -1.97 19.91 32.10
CA LYS A 104 -1.35 20.23 30.81
C LYS A 104 0.04 20.84 31.03
N ASN A 105 1.05 20.19 30.48
CA ASN A 105 2.39 20.74 30.36
C ASN A 105 3.08 20.13 29.13
N GLN A 106 3.20 20.91 28.06
CA GLN A 106 3.75 20.42 26.79
C GLN A 106 5.20 19.92 26.93
N MET A 107 6.00 20.56 27.79
CA MET A 107 7.40 20.15 27.98
C MET A 107 7.47 18.81 28.71
N GLN A 108 6.66 18.61 29.75
CA GLN A 108 6.59 17.32 30.44
C GLN A 108 6.02 16.22 29.53
N ALA A 109 5.00 16.53 28.72
CA ALA A 109 4.46 15.60 27.74
C ALA A 109 5.51 15.17 26.68
N LEU A 110 6.36 16.10 26.23
CA LEU A 110 7.46 15.79 25.32
C LEU A 110 8.53 14.91 25.96
N LYS A 111 8.85 15.12 27.25
CA LYS A 111 9.72 14.20 28.00
C LYS A 111 9.11 12.81 28.10
N VAL A 112 7.80 12.71 28.39
CA VAL A 112 7.10 11.43 28.42
C VAL A 112 7.24 10.73 27.08
N ALA A 113 6.86 11.37 25.98
CA ALA A 113 6.98 10.80 24.64
C ALA A 113 8.42 10.35 24.34
N ALA A 114 9.40 11.23 24.54
CA ALA A 114 10.81 10.96 24.23
C ALA A 114 11.41 9.81 25.04
N PHE A 115 11.25 9.83 26.37
CA PHE A 115 11.86 8.82 27.24
C PHE A 115 11.12 7.47 27.17
N SER A 116 9.82 7.47 26.87
CA SER A 116 9.09 6.22 26.65
C SER A 116 9.56 5.46 25.41
N TYR A 117 10.01 6.16 24.36
CA TYR A 117 10.56 5.50 23.15
C TYR A 117 11.97 4.93 23.32
N THR A 118 12.67 5.27 24.41
CA THR A 118 14.07 4.86 24.62
C THR A 118 14.33 3.36 24.47
N PRO A 119 13.54 2.44 25.05
CA PRO A 119 13.77 1.01 24.87
C PRO A 119 13.69 0.58 23.40
N ALA A 120 12.69 1.09 22.65
CA ALA A 120 12.55 0.82 21.23
C ALA A 120 13.72 1.38 20.41
N TRP A 121 14.15 2.62 20.67
CA TRP A 121 15.30 3.21 19.99
C TRP A 121 16.60 2.46 20.24
N VAL A 122 16.86 2.03 21.48
CA VAL A 122 18.05 1.23 21.79
C VAL A 122 17.99 -0.13 21.11
N ALA A 123 16.84 -0.82 21.19
CA ALA A 123 16.69 -2.14 20.58
C ALA A 123 16.77 -2.10 19.04
N SER A 124 16.43 -0.97 18.42
CA SER A 124 16.45 -0.81 16.97
C SER A 124 17.82 -1.00 16.32
N ILE A 125 18.92 -0.99 17.08
CA ILE A 125 20.25 -1.39 16.58
C ILE A 125 20.25 -2.81 15.97
N LEU A 126 19.37 -3.69 16.46
CA LEU A 126 19.24 -5.05 15.95
C LEU A 126 18.66 -5.10 14.52
N PHE A 127 18.11 -3.99 14.01
CA PHE A 127 17.70 -3.91 12.60
C PHE A 127 18.86 -4.02 11.61
N VAL A 128 20.11 -3.93 12.07
CA VAL A 128 21.29 -4.32 11.25
C VAL A 128 21.15 -5.77 10.75
N LEU A 129 20.47 -6.64 11.50
CA LEU A 129 20.15 -8.00 11.08
C LEU A 129 18.63 -8.16 10.99
N PRO A 130 18.03 -8.13 9.79
CA PRO A 130 16.57 -8.15 9.63
C PRO A 130 15.86 -9.33 10.32
N SER A 131 16.54 -10.48 10.46
CA SER A 131 16.03 -11.65 11.17
C SER A 131 15.81 -11.44 12.68
N LEU A 132 16.47 -10.44 13.28
CA LEU A 132 16.31 -10.10 14.69
C LEU A 132 15.19 -9.08 14.96
N SER A 133 14.44 -8.68 13.94
CA SER A 133 13.33 -7.71 14.05
C SER A 133 12.29 -8.09 15.11
N ILE A 134 12.06 -9.39 15.32
CA ILE A 134 11.15 -9.89 16.37
C ILE A 134 11.60 -9.47 17.78
N LEU A 135 12.92 -9.42 18.03
CA LEU A 135 13.46 -8.98 19.32
C LEU A 135 13.23 -7.48 19.52
N VAL A 136 13.31 -6.69 18.44
CA VAL A 136 12.99 -5.26 18.48
C VAL A 136 11.52 -5.04 18.80
N MET A 137 10.62 -5.84 18.21
CA MET A 137 9.18 -5.79 18.52
C MET A 137 8.93 -6.08 20.01
N LEU A 138 9.55 -7.14 20.55
CA LEU A 138 9.41 -7.48 21.98
C LEU A 138 9.96 -6.39 22.89
N ALA A 139 11.13 -5.82 22.57
CA ALA A 139 11.69 -4.70 23.33
C ALA A 139 10.82 -3.43 23.22
N SER A 140 10.14 -3.22 22.10
CA SER A 140 9.22 -2.10 21.91
C SER A 140 7.98 -2.21 22.79
N LEU A 141 7.51 -3.42 23.12
CA LEU A 141 6.43 -3.61 24.10
C LEU A 141 6.80 -3.08 25.49
N TYR A 142 8.09 -3.18 25.88
CA TYR A 142 8.56 -2.59 27.14
C TYR A 142 8.42 -1.06 27.17
N SER A 143 8.47 -0.39 26.01
CA SER A 143 8.23 1.06 25.90
C SER A 143 6.83 1.45 26.40
N LEU A 144 5.83 0.55 26.26
CA LEU A 144 4.48 0.76 26.79
C LEU A 144 4.45 0.77 28.32
N TYR A 145 5.25 -0.09 28.95
CA TYR A 145 5.42 -0.10 30.40
C TYR A 145 6.13 1.17 30.89
N VAL A 146 7.17 1.61 30.19
CA VAL A 146 7.88 2.85 30.51
C VAL A 146 6.94 4.06 30.38
N LEU A 147 6.10 4.10 29.34
CA LEU A 147 5.02 5.09 29.17
C LEU A 147 4.01 5.08 30.31
N TYR A 148 3.52 3.89 30.69
CA TYR A 148 2.58 3.72 31.79
C TYR A 148 3.11 4.31 33.11
N LEU A 149 4.40 4.13 33.39
CA LEU A 149 5.02 4.71 34.58
C LEU A 149 5.23 6.23 34.48
N GLY A 150 5.51 6.75 33.28
CA GLY A 150 5.83 8.17 33.08
C GLY A 150 4.61 9.08 33.13
N LEU A 151 3.48 8.65 32.58
CA LEU A 151 2.27 9.47 32.46
C LEU A 151 1.78 10.04 33.81
N PRO A 152 1.59 9.25 34.88
CA PRO A 152 1.12 9.77 36.17
C PRO A 152 2.10 10.74 36.82
N VAL A 153 3.40 10.50 36.65
CA VAL A 153 4.45 11.31 37.30
C VAL A 153 4.56 12.67 36.61
N LEU A 154 4.69 12.68 35.28
CA LEU A 154 5.02 13.88 34.52
C LEU A 154 3.79 14.72 34.18
N MET A 155 2.65 14.07 33.96
CA MET A 155 1.37 14.74 33.71
C MET A 155 0.54 14.87 34.99
N LYS A 156 1.05 14.44 36.14
CA LYS A 156 0.37 14.50 37.45
C LYS A 156 -1.04 13.90 37.44
N ALA A 157 -1.26 12.89 36.61
CA ALA A 157 -2.53 12.17 36.57
C ALA A 157 -2.66 11.25 37.80
N PRO A 158 -3.86 11.07 38.37
CA PRO A 158 -4.09 10.10 39.45
C PRO A 158 -3.67 8.70 39.03
N LYS A 159 -3.02 7.95 39.94
CA LYS A 159 -2.46 6.62 39.65
C LYS A 159 -3.54 5.62 39.24
N GLU A 160 -4.76 5.80 39.72
CA GLU A 160 -5.93 4.98 39.40
C GLU A 160 -6.35 5.14 37.93
N LYS A 161 -6.01 6.28 37.30
CA LYS A 161 -6.30 6.58 35.89
C LYS A 161 -5.11 6.30 34.97
N ALA A 162 -3.99 5.79 35.49
CA ALA A 162 -2.78 5.52 34.71
C ALA A 162 -3.02 4.52 33.57
N ILE A 163 -3.73 3.42 33.85
CA ILE A 163 -4.05 2.38 32.85
C ILE A 163 -4.91 2.95 31.71
N PRO A 164 -6.10 3.53 31.95
CA PRO A 164 -6.94 4.03 30.86
C PRO A 164 -6.27 5.19 30.10
N TYR A 165 -5.50 6.04 30.78
CA TYR A 165 -4.75 7.09 30.10
C TYR A 165 -3.71 6.51 29.14
N THR A 166 -2.93 5.53 29.61
CA THR A 166 -1.95 4.84 28.76
C THR A 166 -2.63 4.16 27.57
N ALA A 167 -3.73 3.45 27.78
CA ALA A 167 -4.45 2.75 26.72
C ALA A 167 -4.89 3.72 25.59
N VAL A 168 -5.46 4.87 25.93
CA VAL A 168 -5.87 5.87 24.93
C VAL A 168 -4.67 6.49 24.22
N VAL A 169 -3.60 6.83 24.96
CA VAL A 169 -2.36 7.34 24.34
C VAL A 169 -1.76 6.33 23.36
N VAL A 170 -1.76 5.03 23.70
CA VAL A 170 -1.27 3.96 22.84
C VAL A 170 -2.13 3.82 21.58
N ILE A 171 -3.46 3.87 21.70
CA ILE A 171 -4.35 3.87 20.53
C ILE A 171 -4.04 5.05 19.61
N CYS A 172 -3.91 6.26 20.17
CA CYS A 172 -3.54 7.44 19.39
C CYS A 172 -2.14 7.31 18.76
N ALA A 173 -1.17 6.70 19.46
CA ALA A 173 0.17 6.45 18.92
C ALA A 173 0.16 5.46 17.75
N ILE A 174 -0.69 4.43 17.80
CA ILE A 174 -0.90 3.49 16.69
C ILE A 174 -1.48 4.24 15.49
N VAL A 175 -2.56 5.01 15.68
CA VAL A 175 -3.16 5.84 14.62
C VAL A 175 -2.13 6.81 14.04
N LEU A 176 -1.35 7.48 14.90
CA LEU A 176 -0.29 8.38 14.48
C LEU A 176 0.75 7.67 13.61
N THR A 177 1.17 6.48 14.01
CA THR A 177 2.16 5.68 13.27
C THR A 177 1.62 5.28 11.91
N VAL A 178 0.35 4.89 11.81
CA VAL A 178 -0.30 4.57 10.52
C VAL A 178 -0.36 5.79 9.61
N VAL A 179 -0.80 6.95 10.12
CA VAL A 179 -0.88 8.19 9.34
C VAL A 179 0.50 8.66 8.90
N VAL A 180 1.46 8.71 9.82
CA VAL A 180 2.84 9.08 9.52
C VAL A 180 3.46 8.12 8.52
N GLY A 181 3.22 6.82 8.66
CA GLY A 181 3.68 5.79 7.72
C GLY A 181 3.08 5.96 6.33
N ALA A 182 1.78 6.25 6.23
CA ALA A 182 1.10 6.51 4.96
C ALA A 182 1.62 7.77 4.27
N VAL A 183 1.96 8.82 5.02
CA VAL A 183 2.57 10.03 4.45
C VAL A 183 4.02 9.76 4.05
N ALA A 184 4.80 9.09 4.90
CA ALA A 184 6.19 8.75 4.63
C ALA A 184 6.35 7.81 3.41
N SER A 185 5.39 6.90 3.20
CA SER A 185 5.41 5.97 2.06
C SER A 185 5.32 6.70 0.72
N ALA A 186 4.68 7.87 0.65
CA ALA A 186 4.65 8.70 -0.55
C ALA A 186 6.04 9.25 -0.95
N PHE A 187 7.02 9.22 -0.04
CA PHE A 187 8.39 9.73 -0.27
C PHE A 187 9.43 8.61 -0.42
N THR A 188 9.04 7.34 -0.30
CA THR A 188 9.97 6.21 -0.38
C THR A 188 9.52 5.23 -1.44
N SER A 189 10.46 4.68 -2.21
CA SER A 189 10.18 3.61 -3.19
C SER A 189 9.65 2.32 -2.53
N THR A 190 9.84 2.16 -1.23
CA THR A 190 9.24 1.11 -0.39
C THR A 190 7.73 1.33 -0.16
N GLY A 191 7.20 2.54 -0.38
CA GLY A 191 5.76 2.80 -0.39
C GLY A 191 5.02 1.96 -1.43
N ALA A 192 5.67 1.65 -2.56
CA ALA A 192 5.16 0.70 -3.55
C ALA A 192 5.05 -0.73 -2.97
N ALA A 193 5.97 -1.17 -2.12
CA ALA A 193 5.98 -2.53 -1.57
C ALA A 193 5.04 -2.71 -0.34
N ILE A 194 4.92 -1.71 0.54
CA ILE A 194 4.05 -1.77 1.73
C ILE A 194 2.61 -1.34 1.41
N GLY A 195 2.39 -0.44 0.46
CA GLY A 195 1.06 -0.11 -0.07
C GLY A 195 0.36 -1.32 -0.68
N ASN A 196 1.13 -2.20 -1.33
CA ASN A 196 0.63 -3.46 -1.89
C ASN A 196 0.23 -4.52 -0.85
N ILE A 197 0.70 -4.43 0.40
CA ILE A 197 0.32 -5.36 1.49
C ILE A 197 -0.85 -4.82 2.31
N SER A 198 -1.03 -3.49 2.37
CA SER A 198 -2.01 -2.83 3.25
C SER A 198 -3.21 -2.20 2.53
N GLY A 199 -3.25 -2.25 1.19
CA GLY A 199 -4.37 -1.72 0.40
C GLY A 199 -4.49 -0.19 0.39
N ALA A 200 -3.46 0.52 0.85
CA ALA A 200 -3.38 1.98 0.73
C ALA A 200 -2.77 2.37 -0.62
N PRO A 201 -3.32 3.37 -1.34
CA PRO A 201 -2.79 3.78 -2.63
C PRO A 201 -1.40 4.40 -2.44
N SER A 202 -0.37 3.78 -3.00
CA SER A 202 0.98 4.34 -3.05
C SER A 202 1.32 4.81 -4.46
N ALA A 203 1.86 6.02 -4.55
CA ALA A 203 2.37 6.59 -5.79
C ALA A 203 3.79 6.09 -6.05
N GLY A 204 3.99 5.50 -7.23
CA GLY A 204 5.22 5.65 -8.00
C GLY A 204 6.37 4.68 -7.73
N ALA A 205 6.45 3.65 -8.57
CA ALA A 205 7.63 2.84 -8.82
C ALA A 205 8.80 3.69 -9.36
N ALA A 206 10.04 3.41 -8.92
CA ALA A 206 11.25 4.00 -9.47
C ALA A 206 12.08 2.94 -10.20
N GLY A 207 12.05 3.02 -11.53
CA GLY A 207 13.09 2.53 -12.44
C GLY A 207 13.56 3.70 -13.33
N GLU A 208 14.89 3.85 -13.40
CA GLU A 208 15.72 4.61 -14.36
C GLU A 208 15.54 6.14 -14.51
N GLY A 209 16.59 6.88 -14.09
CA GLY A 209 16.62 8.32 -13.84
C GLY A 209 16.64 9.28 -15.04
N GLY A 210 16.38 8.84 -16.26
CA GLY A 210 16.14 9.74 -17.40
C GLY A 210 14.66 10.13 -17.54
N ASP A 211 13.77 9.22 -17.14
CA ASP A 211 12.34 9.29 -17.38
C ASP A 211 11.60 10.05 -16.25
N ALA A 212 12.26 10.20 -15.11
CA ALA A 212 11.71 10.83 -13.91
C ALA A 212 11.54 12.35 -14.04
N LEU A 213 12.46 13.04 -14.72
CA LEU A 213 12.36 14.49 -14.94
C LEU A 213 11.24 14.82 -15.94
N ALA A 214 11.14 14.03 -17.02
CA ALA A 214 10.06 14.13 -17.99
C ALA A 214 8.69 13.82 -17.36
N LYS A 215 8.61 12.79 -16.48
CA LYS A 215 7.41 12.48 -15.70
C LYS A 215 7.06 13.56 -14.69
N LEU A 216 8.04 14.17 -14.01
CA LEU A 216 7.81 15.28 -13.09
C LEU A 216 7.32 16.54 -13.82
N GLN A 217 7.88 16.85 -14.99
CA GLN A 217 7.42 17.96 -15.82
C GLN A 217 5.99 17.70 -16.34
N LYS A 218 5.70 16.47 -16.77
CA LYS A 218 4.36 16.06 -17.19
C LYS A 218 3.36 16.11 -16.05
N MET A 219 3.74 15.63 -14.86
CA MET A 219 2.92 15.69 -13.65
C MET A 219 2.68 17.14 -13.19
N GLY A 220 3.68 18.02 -13.32
CA GLY A 220 3.53 19.45 -13.07
C GLY A 220 2.53 20.11 -14.02
N ALA A 221 2.64 19.82 -15.33
CA ALA A 221 1.70 20.32 -16.33
C ALA A 221 0.27 19.77 -16.14
N GLU A 222 0.13 18.50 -15.76
CA GLU A 222 -1.17 17.87 -15.48
C GLU A 222 -1.80 18.42 -14.19
N MET A 223 -1.00 18.69 -13.15
CA MET A 223 -1.46 19.28 -11.89
C MET A 223 -1.90 20.74 -12.08
N GLU A 224 -1.20 21.50 -12.93
CA GLU A 224 -1.55 22.88 -13.30
C GLU A 224 -2.82 22.93 -14.16
N ALA A 225 -3.00 21.97 -15.07
CA ALA A 225 -4.24 21.84 -15.84
C ALA A 225 -5.43 21.42 -14.95
N ALA A 226 -5.19 20.55 -13.96
CA ALA A 226 -6.20 20.07 -13.03
C ALA A 226 -6.63 21.15 -12.02
N SER A 227 -5.70 21.97 -11.54
CA SER A 227 -6.01 23.11 -10.66
C SER A 227 -6.83 24.16 -11.39
N LYS A 228 -6.50 24.47 -12.65
CA LYS A 228 -7.26 25.42 -13.47
C LYS A 228 -8.69 24.94 -13.75
N LYS A 229 -8.88 23.66 -14.04
CA LYS A 229 -10.22 23.06 -14.18
C LYS A 229 -11.01 23.02 -12.87
N MET A 230 -10.35 22.83 -11.72
CA MET A 230 -10.98 22.92 -10.41
C MET A 230 -11.48 24.34 -10.14
N GLU A 231 -10.69 25.35 -10.50
CA GLU A 231 -11.04 26.75 -10.31
C GLU A 231 -12.21 27.18 -11.22
N GLU A 232 -12.21 26.74 -12.48
CA GLU A 232 -13.34 26.92 -13.43
C GLU A 232 -14.61 26.18 -12.96
N ALA A 233 -14.48 24.94 -12.47
CA ALA A 233 -15.61 24.16 -11.96
C ALA A 233 -16.18 24.73 -10.64
N ALA A 234 -15.32 25.26 -9.76
CA ALA A 234 -15.71 25.94 -8.53
C ALA A 234 -16.48 27.24 -8.82
N GLN A 235 -16.10 27.98 -9.88
CA GLN A 235 -16.80 29.19 -10.32
C GLN A 235 -18.12 28.92 -11.05
N SER A 236 -18.24 27.78 -11.72
CA SER A 236 -19.43 27.45 -12.55
C SER A 236 -20.69 27.09 -11.76
N GLY A 237 -20.57 26.70 -10.48
CA GLY A 237 -21.69 26.24 -9.65
C GLY A 237 -22.45 25.01 -10.19
N ASN A 238 -21.94 24.35 -11.24
CA ASN A 238 -22.58 23.21 -11.87
C ASN A 238 -22.07 21.90 -11.23
N PRO A 239 -22.94 21.11 -10.57
CA PRO A 239 -22.56 19.84 -9.92
C PRO A 239 -21.92 18.84 -10.88
N GLN A 240 -22.30 18.90 -12.16
CA GLN A 240 -21.81 17.97 -13.18
C GLN A 240 -20.38 18.31 -13.62
N ALA A 241 -20.07 19.61 -13.73
CA ALA A 241 -18.72 20.08 -14.03
C ALA A 241 -17.74 19.82 -12.86
N GLN A 242 -18.23 19.91 -11.62
CA GLN A 242 -17.45 19.58 -10.42
C GLN A 242 -17.17 18.07 -10.31
N ALA A 243 -18.14 17.22 -10.65
CA ALA A 243 -17.94 15.78 -10.72
C ALA A 243 -16.93 15.39 -11.82
N GLU A 244 -16.99 16.05 -12.97
CA GLU A 244 -16.08 15.82 -14.10
C GLU A 244 -14.64 16.29 -13.79
N ALA A 245 -14.49 17.43 -13.11
CA ALA A 245 -13.20 17.92 -12.61
C ALA A 245 -12.61 17.02 -11.53
N ALA A 246 -13.43 16.55 -10.58
CA ALA A 246 -13.00 15.59 -9.56
C ALA A 246 -12.57 14.24 -10.15
N GLY A 247 -13.28 13.75 -11.18
CA GLY A 247 -12.90 12.56 -11.93
C GLY A 247 -11.58 12.73 -12.69
N ALA A 248 -11.35 13.91 -13.29
CA ALA A 248 -10.10 14.22 -13.97
C ALA A 248 -8.89 14.28 -13.01
N ILE A 249 -9.07 14.82 -11.80
CA ILE A 249 -8.04 14.86 -10.75
C ILE A 249 -7.73 13.46 -10.23
N MET A 250 -8.75 12.63 -9.99
CA MET A 250 -8.56 11.24 -9.59
C MET A 250 -7.83 10.42 -10.68
N ASN A 251 -8.13 10.68 -11.96
CA ASN A 251 -7.46 10.04 -13.10
C ASN A 251 -5.98 10.43 -13.23
N ALA A 252 -5.65 11.71 -13.03
CA ALA A 252 -4.27 12.19 -12.98
C ALA A 252 -3.50 11.59 -11.78
N ALA A 253 -4.13 11.49 -10.61
CA ALA A 253 -3.53 10.87 -9.42
C ALA A 253 -3.26 9.37 -9.56
N LEU A 254 -3.99 8.67 -10.44
CA LEU A 254 -3.83 7.24 -10.72
C LEU A 254 -2.91 6.94 -11.92
N GLY A 255 -2.15 7.93 -12.40
CA GLY A 255 -1.11 7.73 -13.41
C GLY A 255 -1.54 7.91 -14.86
N GLY A 256 -2.69 8.58 -15.11
CA GLY A 256 -3.02 9.17 -16.40
C GLY A 256 -3.06 8.17 -17.56
N GLY A 257 -4.20 7.51 -17.76
CA GLY A 257 -4.35 6.56 -18.85
C GLY A 257 -5.76 6.00 -19.00
N GLN A 258 -6.75 6.89 -19.00
CA GLN A 258 -8.13 6.49 -19.28
C GLN A 258 -8.35 6.47 -20.79
N PHE A 259 -8.48 5.27 -21.34
CA PHE A 259 -8.96 5.05 -22.68
C PHE A 259 -10.48 4.96 -22.63
N GLU A 260 -11.16 5.57 -23.59
CA GLU A 260 -12.55 5.23 -23.81
C GLU A 260 -12.63 3.74 -24.17
N VAL A 261 -13.43 2.99 -23.40
CA VAL A 261 -13.64 1.56 -23.67
C VAL A 261 -14.26 1.36 -25.04
N VAL A 262 -13.84 0.30 -25.72
CA VAL A 262 -14.41 -0.07 -27.02
C VAL A 262 -15.91 -0.38 -26.86
N ASP A 263 -16.67 -0.21 -27.95
CA ASP A 263 -18.09 -0.51 -27.94
C ASP A 263 -18.34 -1.99 -27.57
N GLN A 264 -19.28 -2.24 -26.66
CA GLN A 264 -19.59 -3.59 -26.19
C GLN A 264 -20.03 -4.51 -27.33
N ASN A 265 -20.65 -3.98 -28.39
CA ASN A 265 -21.06 -4.77 -29.56
C ASN A 265 -19.87 -5.18 -30.42
N MET A 266 -18.76 -4.43 -30.41
CA MET A 266 -17.51 -4.87 -31.04
C MET A 266 -16.97 -6.10 -30.34
N LEU A 267 -16.95 -6.13 -29.00
CA LEU A 267 -16.55 -7.30 -28.21
C LEU A 267 -17.53 -8.46 -28.41
N LYS A 268 -18.84 -8.17 -28.44
CA LYS A 268 -19.90 -9.14 -28.72
C LYS A 268 -19.69 -9.85 -30.05
N GLY A 269 -19.30 -9.12 -31.08
CA GLY A 269 -19.01 -9.65 -32.41
C GLY A 269 -17.76 -10.54 -32.48
N MET A 270 -16.93 -10.58 -31.44
CA MET A 270 -15.78 -11.47 -31.35
C MET A 270 -16.14 -12.84 -30.77
N MET A 271 -17.33 -13.00 -30.21
CA MET A 271 -17.78 -14.26 -29.62
C MET A 271 -18.13 -15.26 -30.73
N PRO A 272 -17.53 -16.47 -30.75
CA PRO A 272 -17.84 -17.48 -31.76
C PRO A 272 -19.23 -18.09 -31.55
N GLU A 273 -19.82 -18.72 -32.59
CA GLU A 273 -21.06 -19.49 -32.42
C GLU A 273 -20.84 -20.88 -31.80
N MET A 274 -19.63 -21.42 -32.00
CA MET A 274 -19.19 -22.73 -31.54
C MET A 274 -17.86 -22.58 -30.82
N LEU A 275 -17.72 -23.19 -29.64
CA LEU A 275 -16.54 -23.10 -28.81
C LEU A 275 -16.17 -24.49 -28.28
N ALA A 276 -15.01 -25.01 -28.67
CA ALA A 276 -14.56 -26.36 -28.29
C ALA A 276 -15.62 -27.47 -28.51
N GLY A 277 -16.48 -27.33 -29.54
CA GLY A 277 -17.57 -28.24 -29.85
C GLY A 277 -18.89 -28.00 -29.09
N LEU A 278 -18.95 -26.97 -28.23
CA LEU A 278 -20.15 -26.52 -27.53
C LEU A 278 -20.86 -25.42 -28.31
N LYS A 279 -22.18 -25.46 -28.37
CA LYS A 279 -23.00 -24.44 -29.02
C LYS A 279 -23.22 -23.27 -28.05
N ARG A 280 -23.16 -22.04 -28.56
CA ARG A 280 -23.51 -20.86 -27.77
C ARG A 280 -24.99 -20.88 -27.37
N THR A 281 -25.25 -20.74 -26.07
CA THR A 281 -26.60 -20.75 -25.48
C THR A 281 -27.08 -19.34 -25.09
N ALA A 282 -26.15 -18.47 -24.68
CA ALA A 282 -26.44 -17.06 -24.39
C ALA A 282 -25.31 -16.15 -24.89
N LEU A 283 -25.66 -14.91 -25.22
CA LEU A 283 -24.70 -13.89 -25.64
C LEU A 283 -25.15 -12.50 -25.17
N GLU A 284 -24.39 -11.95 -24.24
CA GLU A 284 -24.65 -10.66 -23.62
C GLU A 284 -23.48 -9.72 -23.83
N ALA A 285 -23.78 -8.43 -23.88
CA ALA A 285 -22.76 -7.39 -23.90
C ALA A 285 -23.29 -6.18 -23.17
N GLU A 286 -22.43 -5.57 -22.36
CA GLU A 286 -22.79 -4.45 -21.51
C GLU A 286 -21.60 -3.50 -21.34
N LYS A 287 -21.93 -2.24 -21.11
CA LYS A 287 -20.99 -1.18 -20.79
C LYS A 287 -21.45 -0.61 -19.47
N VAL A 288 -20.63 -0.81 -18.45
CA VAL A 288 -20.94 -0.41 -17.08
C VAL A 288 -20.02 0.72 -16.69
N GLY A 289 -20.61 1.84 -16.28
CA GLY A 289 -19.89 2.97 -15.69
C GLY A 289 -19.98 2.88 -14.17
N MET A 290 -18.84 2.82 -13.47
CA MET A 290 -18.79 2.80 -12.01
C MET A 290 -17.75 3.79 -11.50
N GLY A 291 -18.17 4.81 -10.73
CA GLY A 291 -17.27 5.68 -9.97
C GLY A 291 -16.14 6.33 -10.77
N GLY A 292 -16.39 6.75 -12.02
CA GLY A 292 -15.38 7.38 -12.89
C GLY A 292 -14.63 6.41 -13.82
N PHE A 293 -14.92 5.10 -13.79
CA PHE A 293 -14.39 4.11 -14.72
C PHE A 293 -15.50 3.57 -15.62
N ASN A 294 -15.17 3.26 -16.87
CA ASN A 294 -16.05 2.51 -17.77
C ASN A 294 -15.42 1.15 -18.02
N VAL A 295 -16.23 0.11 -17.98
CA VAL A 295 -15.86 -1.25 -18.40
C VAL A 295 -16.79 -1.65 -19.52
N SER A 296 -16.23 -2.18 -20.60
CA SER A 296 -17.01 -2.78 -21.69
C SER A 296 -16.78 -4.29 -21.66
N LYS A 297 -17.85 -5.08 -21.64
CA LYS A 297 -17.77 -6.52 -21.51
C LYS A 297 -18.69 -7.20 -22.53
N ALA A 298 -18.24 -8.32 -23.06
CA ALA A 298 -19.09 -9.28 -23.74
C ALA A 298 -18.90 -10.67 -23.11
N ASN A 299 -20.02 -11.37 -22.87
CA ASN A 299 -20.05 -12.70 -22.28
C ASN A 299 -20.83 -13.66 -23.19
N GLY A 300 -20.22 -14.78 -23.55
CA GLY A 300 -20.87 -15.88 -24.23
C GLY A 300 -20.92 -17.12 -23.34
N GLU A 301 -22.09 -17.72 -23.18
CA GLU A 301 -22.25 -19.02 -22.52
C GLU A 301 -22.35 -20.12 -23.59
N TYR A 302 -21.67 -21.23 -23.37
CA TYR A 302 -21.55 -22.33 -24.33
C TYR A 302 -21.75 -23.65 -23.61
N GLY A 303 -22.70 -24.45 -24.06
CA GLY A 303 -22.95 -25.74 -23.43
C GLY A 303 -23.62 -26.76 -24.32
N ASP A 304 -23.90 -27.91 -23.73
CA ASP A 304 -24.58 -29.03 -24.37
C ASP A 304 -25.51 -29.77 -23.40
N ASP A 305 -26.26 -30.73 -23.94
CA ASP A 305 -27.20 -31.56 -23.18
C ASP A 305 -26.50 -32.53 -22.22
N GLN A 306 -25.16 -32.63 -22.26
CA GLN A 306 -24.35 -33.45 -21.35
C GLN A 306 -23.94 -32.68 -20.10
N GLY A 307 -24.38 -31.43 -19.95
CA GLY A 307 -24.13 -30.59 -18.78
C GLY A 307 -22.78 -29.90 -18.78
N ARG A 308 -22.05 -29.91 -19.90
CA ARG A 308 -20.82 -29.11 -20.04
C ARG A 308 -21.22 -27.65 -20.24
N ASN A 309 -20.62 -26.74 -19.48
CA ASN A 309 -20.79 -25.30 -19.68
C ASN A 309 -19.45 -24.58 -19.61
N ILE A 310 -19.22 -23.69 -20.57
CA ILE A 310 -18.09 -22.76 -20.61
C ILE A 310 -18.65 -21.34 -20.75
N SER A 311 -18.23 -20.47 -19.85
CA SER A 311 -18.44 -19.03 -19.93
C SER A 311 -17.18 -18.41 -20.52
N LEU A 312 -17.28 -17.71 -21.65
CA LEU A 312 -16.18 -16.96 -22.28
C LEU A 312 -16.49 -15.46 -22.21
N THR A 313 -15.62 -14.73 -21.52
CA THR A 313 -15.73 -13.30 -21.30
C THR A 313 -14.57 -12.56 -21.97
N VAL A 314 -14.87 -11.46 -22.66
CA VAL A 314 -13.89 -10.46 -23.08
C VAL A 314 -14.24 -9.14 -22.41
N THR A 315 -13.30 -8.57 -21.67
CA THR A 315 -13.46 -7.32 -20.91
C THR A 315 -12.43 -6.28 -21.33
N ASP A 316 -12.87 -5.06 -21.62
CA ASP A 316 -12.03 -3.87 -21.76
C ASP A 316 -12.16 -2.99 -20.51
N GLY A 317 -11.08 -2.89 -19.74
CA GLY A 317 -11.04 -2.04 -18.55
C GLY A 317 -10.86 -0.54 -18.83
N GLY A 318 -10.51 -0.14 -20.06
CA GLY A 318 -10.39 1.28 -20.41
C GLY A 318 -9.27 2.04 -19.68
N GLY A 319 -8.27 1.36 -19.10
CA GLY A 319 -7.10 2.03 -18.54
C GLY A 319 -6.42 1.33 -17.35
N VAL A 320 -5.33 1.93 -16.89
CA VAL A 320 -4.41 1.39 -15.86
C VAL A 320 -5.12 1.13 -14.52
N ALA A 321 -6.07 1.98 -14.13
CA ALA A 321 -6.80 1.82 -12.86
C ALA A 321 -7.73 0.60 -12.86
N ALA A 322 -8.54 0.42 -13.91
CA ALA A 322 -9.39 -0.76 -14.05
C ALA A 322 -8.56 -2.03 -14.34
N PHE A 323 -7.46 -1.88 -15.07
CA PHE A 323 -6.47 -2.94 -15.28
C PHE A 323 -5.93 -3.50 -13.96
N SER A 324 -5.53 -2.63 -13.02
CA SER A 324 -5.05 -3.06 -11.70
C SER A 324 -6.10 -3.86 -10.91
N MET A 325 -7.39 -3.55 -11.07
CA MET A 325 -8.47 -4.30 -10.44
C MET A 325 -8.75 -5.66 -11.12
N LEU A 326 -8.72 -5.69 -12.46
CA LEU A 326 -9.08 -6.88 -13.24
C LEU A 326 -7.93 -7.89 -13.38
N ALA A 327 -6.69 -7.39 -13.43
CA ALA A 327 -5.51 -8.17 -13.77
C ALA A 327 -4.33 -7.90 -12.84
N GLY A 328 -4.58 -7.56 -11.57
CA GLY A 328 -3.54 -7.38 -10.54
C GLY A 328 -2.63 -8.62 -10.37
N TRP A 329 -3.16 -9.81 -10.66
CA TRP A 329 -2.39 -11.07 -10.72
C TRP A 329 -1.28 -11.04 -11.78
N ALA A 330 -1.40 -10.25 -12.85
CA ALA A 330 -0.40 -10.20 -13.93
C ALA A 330 0.93 -9.58 -13.48
N MET A 331 0.93 -8.89 -12.33
CA MET A 331 2.11 -8.32 -11.69
C MET A 331 2.75 -9.25 -10.66
N VAL A 332 2.14 -10.41 -10.40
CA VAL A 332 2.57 -11.38 -9.39
C VAL A 332 2.99 -12.67 -10.09
N GLU A 333 4.24 -13.06 -9.92
CA GLU A 333 4.71 -14.38 -10.32
C GLU A 333 4.29 -15.38 -9.24
N GLN A 334 3.32 -16.23 -9.55
CA GLN A 334 2.64 -17.10 -8.60
C GLN A 334 2.52 -18.50 -9.18
N GLU A 335 3.04 -19.49 -8.46
CA GLU A 335 2.79 -20.91 -8.72
C GLU A 335 2.45 -21.53 -7.36
N ARG A 336 1.17 -21.75 -7.12
CA ARG A 336 0.63 -22.24 -5.85
C ARG A 336 -0.17 -23.50 -6.10
N GLU A 337 0.21 -24.59 -5.45
CA GLU A 337 -0.53 -25.85 -5.45
C GLU A 337 -0.81 -26.25 -4.00
N ASN A 338 -2.03 -26.68 -3.71
CA ASN A 338 -2.44 -27.15 -2.38
C ASN A 338 -3.46 -28.30 -2.49
N ASP A 339 -3.92 -28.79 -1.34
CA ASP A 339 -4.88 -29.91 -1.29
C ASP A 339 -6.21 -29.63 -1.98
N SER A 340 -6.54 -28.36 -2.27
CA SER A 340 -7.80 -27.93 -2.89
C SER A 340 -7.67 -27.63 -4.39
N GLY A 341 -6.46 -27.56 -4.97
CA GLY A 341 -6.25 -27.24 -6.38
C GLY A 341 -4.96 -26.49 -6.65
N TYR A 342 -4.90 -25.77 -7.78
CA TYR A 342 -3.75 -24.96 -8.16
C TYR A 342 -4.14 -23.58 -8.70
N GLU A 343 -3.21 -22.65 -8.58
CA GLU A 343 -3.26 -21.32 -9.16
C GLU A 343 -1.86 -20.97 -9.69
N LYS A 344 -1.80 -20.57 -10.96
CA LYS A 344 -0.54 -20.31 -11.65
C LYS A 344 -0.64 -19.09 -12.55
N THR A 345 0.35 -18.21 -12.49
CA THR A 345 0.59 -17.19 -13.51
C THR A 345 1.66 -17.65 -14.49
N GLY A 346 1.57 -17.18 -15.73
CA GLY A 346 2.45 -17.61 -16.81
C GLY A 346 2.44 -16.64 -17.98
N LYS A 347 2.93 -17.11 -19.13
CA LYS A 347 2.89 -16.34 -20.38
C LYS A 347 2.56 -17.24 -21.57
N VAL A 348 1.76 -16.72 -22.50
CA VAL A 348 1.51 -17.29 -23.84
C VAL A 348 1.79 -16.22 -24.88
N ASP A 349 2.70 -16.46 -25.82
CA ASP A 349 3.12 -15.47 -26.82
C ASP A 349 3.51 -14.10 -26.22
N GLY A 350 4.19 -14.13 -25.07
CA GLY A 350 4.59 -12.93 -24.32
C GLY A 350 3.47 -12.25 -23.52
N ARG A 351 2.22 -12.71 -23.65
CA ARG A 351 1.06 -12.20 -22.93
C ARG A 351 0.93 -12.85 -21.55
N PRO A 352 0.74 -12.09 -20.46
CA PRO A 352 0.50 -12.67 -19.14
C PRO A 352 -0.75 -13.56 -19.13
N THR A 353 -0.66 -14.70 -18.45
CA THR A 353 -1.75 -15.66 -18.29
C THR A 353 -1.97 -15.99 -16.83
N HIS A 354 -3.19 -16.38 -16.49
CA HIS A 354 -3.57 -16.89 -15.18
C HIS A 354 -4.40 -18.15 -15.36
N GLU A 355 -4.04 -19.19 -14.62
CA GLU A 355 -4.71 -20.48 -14.63
C GLU A 355 -5.10 -20.82 -13.21
N ARG A 356 -6.36 -21.21 -13.00
CA ARG A 356 -6.84 -21.70 -11.72
C ARG A 356 -7.65 -22.96 -11.91
N PHE A 357 -7.45 -23.90 -11.00
CA PHE A 357 -8.20 -25.15 -10.93
C PHE A 357 -8.54 -25.45 -9.47
N SER A 358 -9.77 -25.83 -9.21
CA SER A 358 -10.25 -26.34 -7.92
C SER A 358 -10.65 -27.81 -8.06
N LYS A 359 -10.38 -28.62 -7.04
CA LYS A 359 -10.88 -30.01 -6.97
C LYS A 359 -12.41 -30.10 -6.92
N ASP A 360 -13.09 -29.01 -6.57
CA ASP A 360 -14.56 -28.91 -6.64
C ASP A 360 -15.07 -28.84 -8.10
N GLY A 361 -14.15 -28.73 -9.07
CA GLY A 361 -14.43 -28.77 -10.50
C GLY A 361 -14.36 -27.43 -11.20
N GLU A 362 -14.19 -26.33 -10.48
CA GLU A 362 -14.05 -25.01 -11.10
C GLU A 362 -12.68 -24.87 -11.77
N SER A 363 -12.68 -24.49 -13.04
CA SER A 363 -11.48 -24.22 -13.83
C SER A 363 -11.59 -22.84 -14.48
N GLU A 364 -10.49 -22.10 -14.52
CA GLU A 364 -10.37 -20.79 -15.15
C GLU A 364 -9.06 -20.65 -15.93
N TYR A 365 -9.15 -20.08 -17.12
CA TYR A 365 -7.99 -19.64 -17.90
C TYR A 365 -8.19 -18.22 -18.39
N SER A 366 -7.22 -17.36 -18.11
CA SER A 366 -7.26 -15.93 -18.40
C SER A 366 -6.01 -15.48 -19.13
N VAL A 367 -6.16 -14.64 -20.16
CA VAL A 367 -5.06 -14.04 -20.93
C VAL A 367 -5.25 -12.54 -21.00
N LEU A 368 -4.19 -11.81 -20.64
CA LEU A 368 -4.14 -10.36 -20.74
C LEU A 368 -3.59 -9.94 -22.11
N VAL A 369 -4.32 -9.08 -22.82
CA VAL A 369 -3.94 -8.58 -24.14
C VAL A 369 -3.78 -7.06 -24.10
N GLY A 370 -2.65 -6.57 -24.61
CA GLY A 370 -2.38 -5.13 -24.74
C GLY A 370 -2.40 -4.33 -23.43
N ASN A 371 -2.20 -4.98 -22.28
CA ASN A 371 -2.35 -4.40 -20.92
C ASN A 371 -3.70 -3.71 -20.69
N ARG A 372 -4.77 -4.22 -21.32
CA ARG A 372 -6.07 -3.56 -21.33
C ARG A 372 -7.25 -4.52 -21.41
N PHE A 373 -7.14 -5.51 -22.29
CA PHE A 373 -8.21 -6.47 -22.53
C PHE A 373 -7.93 -7.76 -21.76
N LEU A 374 -8.93 -8.24 -21.03
CA LEU A 374 -8.89 -9.53 -20.36
C LEU A 374 -9.80 -10.50 -21.12
N VAL A 375 -9.23 -11.61 -21.58
CA VAL A 375 -9.99 -12.72 -22.17
C VAL A 375 -9.96 -13.88 -21.18
N GLU A 376 -11.12 -14.28 -20.70
CA GLU A 376 -11.29 -15.25 -19.62
C GLU A 376 -12.27 -16.35 -20.05
N ALA A 377 -11.89 -17.61 -19.85
CA ALA A 377 -12.78 -18.76 -19.97
C ALA A 377 -12.91 -19.47 -18.62
N ARG A 378 -14.14 -19.70 -18.18
CA ARG A 378 -14.48 -20.41 -16.94
C ARG A 378 -15.40 -21.58 -17.23
N GLY A 379 -15.30 -22.65 -16.44
CA GLY A 379 -16.22 -23.79 -16.54
C GLY A 379 -16.20 -24.69 -15.31
N GLN A 380 -17.28 -25.45 -15.15
CA GLN A 380 -17.41 -26.48 -14.12
C GLN A 380 -17.12 -27.86 -14.74
N GLN A 381 -16.21 -28.63 -14.13
CA GLN A 381 -15.75 -29.93 -14.62
C GLN A 381 -15.21 -29.88 -16.07
N ILE A 382 -14.61 -28.75 -16.45
CA ILE A 382 -13.99 -28.53 -17.76
C ILE A 382 -12.47 -28.62 -17.64
N ASP A 383 -11.84 -29.36 -18.54
CA ASP A 383 -10.38 -29.51 -18.61
C ASP A 383 -9.72 -28.19 -19.04
N MET A 384 -8.57 -27.87 -18.43
CA MET A 384 -7.79 -26.66 -18.70
C MET A 384 -7.43 -26.49 -20.18
N LYS A 385 -7.19 -27.58 -20.91
CA LYS A 385 -6.91 -27.57 -22.34
C LYS A 385 -8.09 -27.02 -23.15
N MET A 386 -9.33 -27.34 -22.76
CA MET A 386 -10.52 -26.81 -23.42
C MET A 386 -10.68 -25.31 -23.15
N LEU A 387 -10.38 -24.84 -21.93
CA LEU A 387 -10.41 -23.41 -21.61
C LEU A 387 -9.33 -22.62 -22.36
N LYS A 388 -8.14 -23.19 -22.54
CA LYS A 388 -7.09 -22.61 -23.39
C LYS A 388 -7.53 -22.49 -24.85
N GLN A 389 -8.19 -23.52 -25.38
CA GLN A 389 -8.78 -23.49 -26.73
C GLN A 389 -9.91 -22.45 -26.83
N ALA A 390 -10.72 -22.32 -25.78
CA ALA A 390 -11.78 -21.33 -25.68
C ALA A 390 -11.23 -19.91 -25.80
N VAL A 391 -10.20 -19.57 -25.01
CA VAL A 391 -9.55 -18.25 -25.10
C VAL A 391 -8.86 -18.05 -26.45
N ALA A 392 -8.20 -19.08 -27.00
CA ALA A 392 -7.55 -19.02 -28.31
C ALA A 392 -8.53 -18.85 -29.49
N SER A 393 -9.84 -19.05 -29.28
CA SER A 393 -10.87 -18.80 -30.29
C SER A 393 -11.15 -17.31 -30.51
N ILE A 394 -10.75 -16.46 -29.56
CA ILE A 394 -10.83 -15.01 -29.69
C ILE A 394 -9.63 -14.49 -30.49
N ASP A 395 -9.88 -13.55 -31.40
CA ASP A 395 -8.81 -12.86 -32.14
C ASP A 395 -8.03 -11.92 -31.22
N LEU A 396 -7.03 -12.47 -30.53
CA LEU A 396 -6.16 -11.73 -29.61
C LEU A 396 -5.29 -10.69 -30.34
N ALA A 397 -5.02 -10.89 -31.64
CA ALA A 397 -4.25 -9.93 -32.43
C ALA A 397 -5.08 -8.67 -32.71
N LYS A 398 -6.36 -8.84 -33.04
CA LYS A 398 -7.30 -7.73 -33.16
C LYS A 398 -7.46 -6.96 -31.85
N LEU A 399 -7.55 -7.65 -30.70
CA LEU A 399 -7.55 -6.99 -29.39
C LEU A 399 -6.26 -6.18 -29.16
N ASP A 400 -5.09 -6.74 -29.47
CA ASP A 400 -3.82 -6.01 -29.29
C ASP A 400 -3.73 -4.76 -30.19
N SER A 401 -4.30 -4.82 -31.39
CA SER A 401 -4.37 -3.64 -32.29
C SER A 401 -5.21 -2.50 -31.71
N MET A 402 -6.14 -2.79 -30.80
CA MET A 402 -7.03 -1.83 -30.16
C MET A 402 -6.50 -1.29 -28.83
N LYS A 403 -5.27 -1.64 -28.42
CA LYS A 403 -4.72 -1.22 -27.11
C LYS A 403 -4.71 0.29 -26.89
N THR A 404 -4.59 1.08 -27.95
CA THR A 404 -4.63 2.55 -27.93
C THR A 404 -5.98 3.16 -28.35
N ALA A 405 -7.00 2.35 -28.64
CA ALA A 405 -8.31 2.86 -29.08
C ALA A 405 -8.95 3.77 -28.00
N GLY A 406 -9.58 4.87 -28.39
CA GLY A 406 -10.20 5.77 -27.41
C GLY A 406 -9.21 6.56 -26.54
N ALA A 407 -7.93 6.64 -26.91
CA ALA A 407 -6.96 7.53 -26.27
C ALA A 407 -7.40 8.99 -26.48
N LYS A 408 -7.77 9.69 -25.40
CA LYS A 408 -7.97 11.14 -25.45
C LYS A 408 -6.59 11.80 -25.63
N LYS A 409 -6.41 12.54 -26.73
CA LYS A 409 -5.20 13.36 -26.98
C LYS A 409 -5.10 14.52 -25.99
#